data_AF-A0A1B6HKI1-F1
#
_entry.id   AF-A0A1B6HKI1-F1
#
_cell.length_a   1.000
_cell.length_b   1.000
_cell.length_c   1.000
_cell.angle_alpha   90.00
_cell.angle_beta   90.00
_cell.angle_gamma   90.00
#
_symmetry.space_group_name_H-M   'P 1'
#
loop_
_entity.id
_entity.type
_entity.pdbx_description
1 polymer ?
#
loop_
_entity_poly.entity_id
_entity_poly.type
_entity_poly.pdbx_seq_one_letter_code
_entity_poly.pdbx_strand_id
1 'polypeptide(L)'
;GEEPHYKFILYMIYYPIVLLMLLLNLFADPPPRVTGRPKTEKPCPAESASFASLCFFAWFEPLIWRGLRKPLTLGDLWNLRYYDTSVYVVTRFEKQWSKLLKRSNRFSASERHTELNRLLKNESKTPTKQISIIGTMIRTYWIT
;
A
#
# COMPACT_ATOMS: atom_id res chain seq x y z
N GLY A 1 -31.29 -41.94 19.02
CA GLY A 1 -30.36 -40.86 18.63
C GLY A 1 -31.10 -39.95 17.68
N GLU A 2 -31.77 -38.94 18.22
CA GLU A 2 -32.65 -38.02 17.47
C GLU A 2 -31.87 -36.80 16.96
N GLU A 3 -30.68 -37.05 16.43
CA GLU A 3 -29.73 -36.02 16.05
C GLU A 3 -29.96 -35.28 14.70
N PRO A 4 -30.76 -35.76 13.73
CA PRO A 4 -30.82 -35.12 12.41
C PRO A 4 -31.83 -33.95 12.35
N HIS A 5 -32.93 -34.01 13.11
CA HIS A 5 -34.02 -33.03 12.98
C HIS A 5 -33.63 -31.64 13.50
N TYR A 6 -32.92 -31.57 14.64
CA TYR A 6 -32.50 -30.28 15.20
C TYR A 6 -31.46 -29.58 14.30
N LYS A 7 -30.55 -30.33 13.67
CA LYS A 7 -29.54 -29.78 12.75
C LYS A 7 -30.20 -29.15 11.54
N PHE A 8 -31.19 -29.84 10.97
CA PHE A 8 -31.95 -29.33 9.84
C PHE A 8 -32.66 -28.02 10.17
N ILE A 9 -33.34 -27.96 11.32
CA ILE A 9 -34.03 -26.75 11.79
C ILE A 9 -33.02 -25.60 12.03
N LEU A 10 -31.88 -25.90 12.67
CA LEU A 10 -30.81 -24.94 12.88
C LEU A 10 -30.32 -24.36 11.55
N TYR A 11 -30.04 -25.19 10.55
CA TYR A 11 -29.60 -24.70 9.23
C TYR A 11 -30.67 -23.87 8.53
N MET A 12 -31.93 -24.31 8.59
CA MET A 12 -33.05 -23.62 7.95
C MET A 12 -33.26 -22.20 8.50
N ILE A 13 -32.95 -21.96 9.77
CA ILE A 13 -33.05 -20.64 10.42
C ILE A 13 -31.71 -19.87 10.36
N TYR A 14 -30.57 -20.56 10.48
CA TYR A 14 -29.24 -19.95 10.51
C TYR A 14 -28.87 -19.26 9.18
N TYR A 15 -29.04 -19.95 8.05
CA TYR A 15 -28.69 -19.37 6.74
C TYR A 15 -29.45 -18.09 6.40
N PRO A 16 -30.80 -18.00 6.56
CA PRO A 16 -31.50 -16.75 6.27
C PRO A 16 -31.15 -15.63 7.26
N ILE A 17 -30.86 -15.94 8.53
CA ILE A 17 -30.39 -14.93 9.49
C ILE A 17 -29.02 -14.37 9.07
N VAL A 18 -28.08 -15.24 8.67
CA VAL A 18 -26.76 -14.80 8.19
C VAL A 18 -26.90 -13.99 6.90
N LEU A 19 -27.75 -14.40 5.97
CA LEU A 19 -28.03 -13.66 4.74
C LEU A 19 -28.65 -12.29 5.05
N LEU A 20 -29.62 -12.24 5.96
CA LEU A 20 -30.26 -10.99 6.40
C LEU A 20 -29.23 -10.07 7.09
N MET A 21 -28.37 -10.62 7.93
CA MET A 21 -27.31 -9.86 8.60
C MET A 21 -26.27 -9.34 7.61
N LEU A 22 -25.94 -10.13 6.58
CA LEU A 22 -25.09 -9.69 5.47
C LEU A 22 -25.77 -8.54 4.70
N LEU A 23 -27.04 -8.69 4.33
CA LEU A 23 -27.81 -7.66 3.62
C LEU A 23 -27.94 -6.37 4.44
N LEU A 24 -28.21 -6.48 5.74
CA LEU A 24 -28.26 -5.34 6.65
C LEU A 24 -26.90 -4.67 6.77
N ASN A 25 -25.82 -5.41 6.93
CA ASN A 25 -24.46 -4.84 6.96
C ASN A 25 -24.10 -4.15 5.62
N LEU A 26 -24.62 -4.69 4.52
CA LEU A 26 -24.41 -4.18 3.18
C LEU A 26 -25.20 -2.89 2.90
N PHE A 27 -26.40 -2.74 3.48
CA PHE A 27 -27.31 -1.62 3.28
C PHE A 27 -27.19 -0.52 4.34
N ALA A 28 -26.83 -0.90 5.57
CA ALA A 28 -26.69 0.01 6.71
C ALA A 28 -25.36 0.76 6.74
N ASP A 29 -24.45 0.49 5.80
CA ASP A 29 -23.16 1.18 5.73
C ASP A 29 -23.38 2.67 5.36
N PRO A 30 -23.22 3.60 6.31
CA PRO A 30 -23.48 5.01 6.07
C PRO A 30 -22.31 5.62 5.30
N PRO A 31 -22.57 6.55 4.36
CA PRO A 31 -21.49 7.22 3.65
C PRO A 31 -20.56 7.96 4.63
N PRO A 32 -19.25 8.02 4.36
CA PRO A 32 -18.26 8.55 5.29
C PRO A 32 -18.58 10.01 5.66
N ARG A 33 -18.86 10.22 6.95
CA ARG A 33 -19.53 11.41 7.49
C ARG A 33 -18.70 12.71 7.46
N VAL A 34 -17.41 12.63 7.14
CA VAL A 34 -16.53 13.80 6.99
C VAL A 34 -15.32 13.40 6.18
N THR A 35 -15.10 14.09 5.07
CA THR A 35 -13.90 13.91 4.27
C THR A 35 -13.35 15.31 4.02
N GLY A 36 -12.09 15.56 4.39
CA GLY A 36 -11.40 16.85 4.18
C GLY A 36 -11.08 17.10 2.70
N ARG A 37 -12.05 16.86 1.82
CA ARG A 37 -11.94 16.91 0.36
C ARG A 37 -12.49 18.24 -0.15
N PRO A 38 -11.96 18.78 -1.26
CA PRO A 38 -12.57 19.93 -1.91
C PRO A 38 -13.99 19.57 -2.36
N LYS A 39 -14.97 20.45 -2.05
CA LYS A 39 -16.35 20.30 -2.56
C LYS A 39 -16.31 20.34 -4.08
N THR A 40 -16.79 19.26 -4.69
CA THR A 40 -16.87 19.11 -6.15
C THR A 40 -18.33 19.23 -6.57
N GLU A 41 -18.62 19.94 -7.66
CA GLU A 41 -20.00 20.21 -8.13
C GLU A 41 -20.77 18.94 -8.52
N LYS A 42 -20.09 17.92 -9.06
CA LYS A 42 -20.67 16.63 -9.48
C LYS A 42 -19.84 15.46 -8.93
N PRO A 43 -19.96 15.10 -7.64
CA PRO A 43 -19.20 13.99 -7.07
C PRO A 43 -19.64 12.66 -7.68
N CYS A 44 -18.69 11.71 -7.80
CA CYS A 44 -18.99 10.35 -8.25
C CYS A 44 -19.88 9.63 -7.23
N PRO A 45 -21.02 9.01 -7.64
CA PRO A 45 -21.90 8.29 -6.74
C PRO A 45 -21.22 7.13 -6.02
N ALA A 46 -20.14 6.57 -6.59
CA ALA A 46 -19.34 5.53 -5.97
C ALA A 46 -18.73 5.96 -4.61
N GLU A 47 -18.55 7.27 -4.36
CA GLU A 47 -18.00 7.79 -3.09
C GLU A 47 -19.04 7.83 -1.96
N SER A 48 -20.32 7.90 -2.32
CA SER A 48 -21.45 7.92 -1.39
C SER A 48 -22.27 6.63 -1.41
N ALA A 49 -21.91 5.68 -2.27
CA ALA A 49 -22.58 4.41 -2.43
C ALA A 49 -22.26 3.50 -1.23
N SER A 50 -23.26 2.75 -0.77
CA SER A 50 -23.04 1.68 0.20
C SER A 50 -22.16 0.57 -0.39
N PHE A 51 -21.56 -0.26 0.47
CA PHE A 51 -20.79 -1.41 0.01
C PHE A 51 -21.58 -2.33 -0.93
N ALA A 52 -22.92 -2.44 -0.74
CA ALA A 52 -23.83 -3.14 -1.67
C ALA A 52 -23.69 -2.62 -3.09
N SER A 53 -23.90 -1.32 -3.19
CA SER A 53 -24.02 -0.65 -4.46
C SER A 53 -22.68 -0.67 -5.18
N LEU A 54 -21.58 -0.57 -4.44
CA LEU A 54 -20.23 -0.74 -4.97
C LEU A 54 -19.97 -2.16 -5.49
N CYS A 55 -20.41 -3.20 -4.76
CA CYS A 55 -20.23 -4.61 -5.16
C CYS A 55 -21.05 -4.97 -6.40
N PHE A 56 -22.33 -4.58 -6.43
CA PHE A 56 -23.23 -4.86 -7.55
C PHE A 56 -23.14 -3.84 -8.68
N PHE A 57 -22.26 -2.84 -8.59
CA PHE A 57 -22.18 -1.70 -9.52
C PHE A 57 -23.52 -0.97 -9.73
N ALA A 58 -24.44 -1.06 -8.76
CA ALA A 58 -25.77 -0.44 -8.85
C ALA A 58 -25.68 1.10 -8.96
N TRP A 59 -24.62 1.71 -8.41
CA TRP A 59 -24.36 3.15 -8.53
C TRP A 59 -24.12 3.60 -10.00
N PHE A 60 -23.73 2.69 -10.89
CA PHE A 60 -23.42 2.96 -12.28
C PHE A 60 -24.63 2.76 -13.21
N GLU A 61 -25.65 2.02 -12.77
CA GLU A 61 -26.87 1.73 -13.54
C GLU A 61 -27.55 2.98 -14.14
N PRO A 62 -27.71 4.11 -13.42
CA PRO A 62 -28.35 5.30 -14.00
C PRO A 62 -27.62 5.85 -15.23
N LEU A 63 -26.29 5.66 -15.30
CA LEU A 63 -25.50 6.09 -16.44
C LEU A 63 -25.72 5.16 -17.64
N ILE A 64 -25.79 3.84 -17.40
CA ILE A 64 -26.09 2.85 -18.44
C ILE A 64 -27.45 3.14 -19.08
N TRP A 65 -28.48 3.35 -18.26
CA TRP A 65 -29.83 3.65 -18.75
C TRP A 65 -29.89 4.96 -19.55
N ARG A 66 -29.11 5.97 -19.16
CA ARG A 66 -29.00 7.23 -19.92
C ARG A 66 -28.29 7.02 -21.26
N GLY A 67 -27.23 6.22 -21.29
CA GLY A 67 -26.48 5.90 -22.51
C GLY A 67 -27.26 5.11 -23.54
N LEU A 68 -28.20 4.29 -23.08
CA LEU A 68 -29.11 3.59 -23.97
C LEU A 68 -30.08 4.56 -24.67
N ARG A 69 -30.50 5.64 -24.00
CA ARG A 69 -31.48 6.60 -24.54
C ARG A 69 -30.84 7.76 -25.32
N LYS A 70 -29.63 8.18 -24.95
CA LYS A 70 -28.93 9.33 -25.53
C LYS A 70 -27.42 9.08 -25.56
N PRO A 71 -26.69 9.55 -26.59
CA PRO A 71 -25.23 9.46 -26.60
C PRO A 71 -24.65 10.28 -25.43
N LEU A 72 -23.81 9.65 -24.62
CA LEU A 72 -23.18 10.30 -23.47
C LEU A 72 -22.23 11.41 -23.91
N THR A 73 -22.39 12.58 -23.32
CA THR A 73 -21.42 13.67 -23.44
C THR A 73 -20.56 13.76 -22.18
N LEU A 74 -19.34 14.29 -22.27
CA LEU A 74 -18.45 14.48 -21.12
C LEU A 74 -19.09 15.25 -19.95
N GLY A 75 -20.01 16.18 -20.25
CA GLY A 75 -20.73 16.95 -19.24
C GLY A 75 -21.78 16.16 -18.44
N ASP A 76 -22.23 15.01 -18.95
CA ASP A 76 -23.15 14.11 -18.26
C ASP A 76 -22.44 13.14 -17.30
N LEU A 77 -21.11 13.06 -17.40
CA LEU A 77 -20.28 12.23 -16.56
C LEU A 77 -20.09 12.88 -15.18
N TRP A 78 -19.86 12.03 -14.19
CA TRP A 78 -19.44 12.49 -12.87
C TRP A 78 -17.99 12.92 -12.87
N ASN A 79 -17.62 13.81 -11.96
CA ASN A 79 -16.22 14.16 -11.78
C ASN A 79 -15.47 13.00 -11.13
N LEU A 80 -14.17 12.93 -11.42
CA LEU A 80 -13.30 11.89 -10.92
C LEU A 80 -13.19 11.97 -9.39
N ARG A 81 -12.98 10.81 -8.76
CA ARG A 81 -12.69 10.73 -7.33
C ARG A 81 -11.42 11.52 -7.00
N TYR A 82 -11.40 12.17 -5.84
CA TYR A 82 -10.25 12.96 -5.41
C TYR A 82 -8.96 12.12 -5.36
N TYR A 83 -9.06 10.87 -4.91
CA TYR A 83 -7.93 9.95 -4.81
C TYR A 83 -7.38 9.49 -6.17
N ASP A 84 -8.21 9.51 -7.20
CA ASP A 84 -7.83 9.09 -8.55
C ASP A 84 -7.35 10.27 -9.40
N THR A 85 -7.45 11.49 -8.88
CA THR A 85 -7.03 12.69 -9.59
C THR A 85 -5.51 12.75 -9.70
N SER A 86 -5.00 13.14 -10.87
CA SER A 86 -3.56 13.27 -11.13
C SER A 86 -2.85 14.14 -10.10
N VAL A 87 -3.47 15.26 -9.70
CA VAL A 87 -2.98 16.16 -8.66
C VAL A 87 -2.64 15.41 -7.37
N TYR A 88 -3.51 14.50 -6.92
CA TYR A 88 -3.30 13.71 -5.72
C TYR A 88 -2.20 12.67 -5.89
N VAL A 89 -2.25 11.90 -7.00
CA VAL A 89 -1.29 10.82 -7.27
C VAL A 89 0.12 11.37 -7.45
N VAL A 90 0.30 12.41 -8.26
CA VAL A 90 1.59 13.06 -8.53
C VAL A 90 2.20 13.62 -7.24
N THR A 91 1.41 14.31 -6.42
CA THR A 91 1.91 14.88 -5.15
C THR A 91 2.43 13.79 -4.21
N ARG A 92 1.72 12.64 -4.12
CA ARG A 92 2.19 11.50 -3.31
C ARG A 92 3.44 10.87 -3.90
N PHE A 93 3.48 10.72 -5.22
CA PHE A 93 4.65 10.18 -5.92
C PHE A 93 5.89 11.04 -5.67
N GLU A 94 5.81 12.35 -5.91
CA GLU A 94 6.92 13.31 -5.69
C GLU A 94 7.44 13.30 -4.25
N LYS A 95 6.53 13.20 -3.28
CA LYS A 95 6.89 13.09 -1.86
C LYS A 95 7.71 11.83 -1.55
N GLN A 96 7.41 10.71 -2.19
CA GLN A 96 8.19 9.49 -1.99
C GLN A 96 9.48 9.51 -2.83
N TRP A 97 9.40 10.02 -4.05
CA TRP A 97 10.54 10.17 -4.94
C TRP A 97 11.65 11.02 -4.32
N SER A 98 11.30 12.20 -3.80
CA SER A 98 12.24 13.08 -3.10
C SER A 98 12.86 12.44 -1.84
N LYS A 99 12.12 11.60 -1.11
CA LYS A 99 12.67 10.83 0.03
C LYS A 99 13.69 9.79 -0.44
N LEU A 100 13.40 9.09 -1.52
CA LEU A 100 14.32 8.10 -2.11
C LEU A 100 15.57 8.79 -2.64
N LEU A 101 15.43 9.92 -3.33
CA LEU A 101 16.56 10.71 -3.83
C LEU A 101 17.48 11.16 -2.68
N LYS A 102 16.91 11.69 -1.59
CA LYS A 102 17.66 12.04 -0.39
C LYS A 102 18.34 10.84 0.26
N ARG A 103 17.70 9.67 0.27
CA ARG A 103 18.28 8.44 0.82
C ARG A 103 19.44 7.93 -0.04
N SER A 104 19.29 7.91 -1.36
CA SER A 104 20.34 7.55 -2.31
C SER A 104 21.55 8.48 -2.19
N ASN A 105 21.32 9.79 -2.12
CA ASN A 105 22.41 10.76 -1.97
C ASN A 105 23.16 10.59 -0.62
N ARG A 106 22.43 10.30 0.48
CA ARG A 106 23.06 9.97 1.77
C ARG A 106 23.87 8.66 1.72
N PHE A 107 23.37 7.66 1.01
CA PHE A 107 24.07 6.38 0.84
C PHE A 107 25.38 6.58 0.07
N SER A 108 25.33 7.26 -1.08
CA SER A 108 26.52 7.61 -1.88
C SER A 108 27.51 8.52 -1.13
N ALA A 109 27.01 9.44 -0.29
CA ALA A 109 27.88 10.25 0.57
C ALA A 109 28.57 9.40 1.66
N SER A 110 27.85 8.45 2.27
CA SER A 110 28.40 7.54 3.27
C SER A 110 29.45 6.61 2.66
N GLU A 111 29.20 6.03 1.48
CA GLU A 111 30.17 5.18 0.76
C GLU A 111 31.45 5.94 0.43
N ARG A 112 31.33 7.17 -0.09
CA ARG A 112 32.49 8.03 -0.34
C ARG A 112 33.27 8.33 0.93
N HIS A 113 32.58 8.57 2.05
CA HIS A 113 33.24 8.85 3.33
C HIS A 113 33.95 7.60 3.88
N THR A 114 33.36 6.42 3.73
CA THR A 114 33.98 5.13 4.10
C THR A 114 35.21 4.84 3.23
N GLU A 115 35.12 5.07 1.92
CA GLU A 115 36.23 4.86 0.99
C GLU A 115 37.36 5.87 1.24
N LEU A 116 37.05 7.15 1.43
CA LEU A 116 38.05 8.15 1.81
C LEU A 116 38.74 7.79 3.12
N ASN A 117 38.00 7.36 4.15
CA ASN A 117 38.60 6.91 5.41
C ASN A 117 39.50 5.67 5.21
N ARG A 118 39.12 4.75 4.32
CA ARG A 118 39.92 3.57 3.97
C ARG A 118 41.21 3.97 3.23
N LEU A 119 41.13 4.92 2.30
CA LEU A 119 42.29 5.46 1.57
C LEU A 119 43.24 6.22 2.51
N LEU A 120 42.70 7.10 3.36
CA LEU A 120 43.49 7.83 4.37
C LEU A 120 44.20 6.87 5.35
N LYS A 121 43.54 5.76 5.72
CA LYS A 121 44.14 4.73 6.57
C LYS A 121 45.26 3.95 5.85
N ASN A 122 45.14 3.77 4.53
CA ASN A 122 46.19 3.13 3.73
C ASN A 122 47.39 4.07 3.51
N GLU A 123 47.16 5.35 3.23
CA GLU A 123 48.22 6.38 3.13
C GLU A 123 48.95 6.59 4.46
N SER A 124 48.22 6.61 5.57
CA SER A 124 48.81 6.67 6.92
C SER A 124 49.62 5.41 7.27
N LYS A 125 49.38 4.28 6.60
CA LYS A 125 50.16 3.06 6.76
C LYS A 125 51.28 3.02 5.71
N THR A 126 52.31 3.83 5.91
CA THR A 126 53.64 3.54 5.36
C THR A 126 54.07 2.12 5.76
N PRO A 127 54.85 1.38 4.96
CA PRO A 127 55.09 -0.06 5.15
C PRO A 127 55.81 -0.33 6.49
N THR A 128 55.06 -0.70 7.51
CA THR A 128 55.64 -1.10 8.79
C THR A 128 56.17 -2.53 8.70
N LYS A 129 57.49 -2.58 8.47
CA LYS A 129 58.49 -3.58 8.90
C LYS A 129 58.29 -5.04 8.45
N GLN A 130 59.39 -5.62 7.97
CA GLN A 130 59.52 -7.03 7.59
C GLN A 130 58.96 -7.93 8.69
N ILE A 131 58.03 -8.81 8.31
CA ILE A 131 57.43 -9.79 9.21
C ILE A 131 58.51 -10.83 9.51
N SER A 132 59.12 -10.74 10.69
CA SER A 132 60.14 -11.71 11.11
C SER A 132 59.49 -13.04 11.47
N ILE A 133 59.83 -14.07 10.68
CA ILE A 133 59.34 -15.45 10.77
C ILE A 133 59.92 -16.19 12.00
N ILE A 134 60.84 -15.56 12.73
CA ILE A 134 61.47 -16.13 13.93
C ILE A 134 60.45 -16.38 15.04
N GLY A 135 59.47 -15.47 15.21
CA GLY A 135 58.39 -15.65 16.19
C GLY A 135 57.46 -16.82 15.88
N THR A 136 57.23 -17.09 14.59
CA THR A 136 56.46 -18.26 14.14
C THR A 136 57.25 -19.56 14.31
N MET A 137 58.57 -19.55 14.08
CA MET A 137 59.43 -20.73 14.30
C MET A 137 59.51 -21.12 15.79
N ILE A 138 59.66 -20.16 16.70
CA ILE A 138 59.71 -20.46 18.16
C ILE A 138 58.39 -21.08 18.63
N ARG A 139 57.26 -20.62 18.08
CA ARG A 139 55.92 -21.12 18.46
C ARG A 139 55.65 -22.54 17.97
N THR A 140 56.27 -22.96 16.85
CA THR A 140 56.14 -24.32 16.32
C THR A 140 56.99 -25.35 17.07
N TYR A 141 58.13 -24.97 17.65
CA TYR A 141 59.03 -25.90 18.36
C TYR A 141 58.77 -26.02 19.87
N TRP A 142 57.88 -25.21 20.46
CA TRP A 142 57.51 -25.29 21.88
C TRP A 142 56.24 -26.13 22.14
N ILE A 143 55.57 -26.59 21.07
CA ILE A 143 54.29 -27.34 21.13
C ILE A 143 54.48 -28.83 20.73
N THR A 144 55.71 -29.33 20.79
CA THR A 144 56.02 -30.77 20.74
C THR A 144 56.96 -31.10 21.89
#